data_AF-C9L7I9-F1
#
_entry.id   AF-C9L7I9-F1
#
_cell.length_a   1.000
_cell.length_b   1.000
_cell.length_c   1.000
_cell.angle_alpha   90.00
_cell.angle_beta   90.00
_cell.angle_gamma   90.00
#
_symmetry.space_group_name_H-M   'P 1'
#
loop_
_entity.id
_entity.type
_entity.pdbx_description
1 polymer ?
#
loop_
_entity_poly.entity_id
_entity_poly.type
_entity_poly.pdbx_seq_one_letter_code
_entity_poly.pdbx_strand_id
1 'polypeptide(L)'
;MKRKTNKTKEEAWSQTAHAPDGEQPGPEASDTSGQSVPKSKFRKKSQQEQAAAAKLRMESQGEKLEQAREKLAKQKPPKKPGPVKRIGRVASGSVHSFVHGKIFEVEQENVGTEGAHRSELVGETALRHGSRFVRRKVREHPAKVVRKAEARYTKYTADYHFHTAAQEHPELTKNALTRYWQKQRLRRQYRKQAKEAA
;
A
#
# COMPACT_ATOMS: atom_id res chain seq x y z
N MET A 1 17.72 54.61 22.77
CA MET A 1 17.79 53.16 23.06
C MET A 1 18.92 52.55 22.24
N LYS A 2 20.05 52.22 22.88
CA LYS A 2 21.27 51.70 22.22
C LYS A 2 21.20 50.17 22.18
N ARG A 3 21.27 49.55 20.99
CA ARG A 3 21.40 48.09 20.84
C ARG A 3 22.87 47.76 20.54
N LYS A 4 23.50 47.04 21.47
CA LYS A 4 24.89 46.57 21.42
C LYS A 4 24.99 45.39 20.44
N THR A 5 25.95 45.44 19.53
CA THR A 5 26.50 44.28 18.81
C THR A 5 27.48 43.56 19.74
N ASN A 6 27.41 42.24 19.84
CA ASN A 6 28.49 41.46 20.48
C ASN A 6 29.10 40.47 19.50
N LYS A 7 30.43 40.57 19.45
CA LYS A 7 31.41 39.87 18.65
C LYS A 7 31.90 38.64 19.44
N THR A 8 32.24 37.60 18.68
CA THR A 8 33.01 36.37 18.97
C THR A 8 33.93 36.36 20.19
N LYS A 9 34.05 35.19 20.85
CA LYS A 9 35.35 34.64 21.26
C LYS A 9 35.30 33.12 21.44
N GLU A 10 36.35 32.51 20.90
CA GLU A 10 36.71 31.10 20.88
C GLU A 10 37.37 30.67 22.20
N GLU A 11 37.74 29.38 22.23
CA GLU A 11 38.78 28.76 23.07
C GLU A 11 38.46 28.49 24.54
N ALA A 12 38.48 27.22 24.92
CA ALA A 12 39.63 26.67 25.64
C ALA A 12 39.42 25.18 25.92
N TRP A 13 40.32 24.37 25.38
CA TRP A 13 40.63 23.04 25.90
C TRP A 13 41.09 23.16 27.36
N SER A 14 40.73 22.19 28.21
CA SER A 14 41.65 21.54 29.16
C SER A 14 40.99 20.39 29.90
N GLN A 15 41.63 19.22 29.77
CA GLN A 15 42.03 18.32 30.85
C GLN A 15 40.96 17.65 31.71
N THR A 16 40.96 16.32 31.68
CA THR A 16 41.61 15.53 32.76
C THR A 16 41.89 14.11 32.26
N ALA A 17 43.14 13.68 32.43
CA ALA A 17 43.64 12.35 32.17
C ALA A 17 43.52 11.47 33.43
N HIS A 18 43.33 10.17 33.24
CA HIS A 18 43.92 9.15 34.12
C HIS A 18 44.14 7.83 33.35
N ALA A 19 45.34 7.28 33.53
CA ALA A 19 45.80 5.92 33.22
C ALA A 19 46.62 5.45 34.46
N PRO A 20 47.15 4.21 34.59
CA PRO A 20 47.04 3.00 33.75
C PRO A 20 46.88 1.66 34.55
N ASP A 21 46.94 0.52 33.82
CA ASP A 21 47.43 -0.83 34.19
C ASP A 21 46.53 -1.92 34.82
N GLY A 22 46.61 -3.14 34.23
CA GLY A 22 46.16 -4.43 34.79
C GLY A 22 45.83 -5.51 33.74
N GLU A 23 46.65 -6.55 33.61
CA GLU A 23 46.69 -7.60 32.57
C GLU A 23 45.46 -8.54 32.36
N GLN A 24 45.23 -8.90 31.07
CA GLN A 24 44.82 -10.16 30.34
C GLN A 24 44.23 -11.41 31.05
N PRO A 25 43.67 -12.48 30.37
CA PRO A 25 43.55 -12.83 28.93
C PRO A 25 42.19 -13.46 28.45
N GLY A 26 42.00 -13.67 27.13
CA GLY A 26 41.11 -14.74 26.58
C GLY A 26 40.44 -14.45 25.22
N PRO A 27 40.22 -15.47 24.35
CA PRO A 27 40.72 -15.43 22.96
C PRO A 27 39.66 -15.32 21.85
N GLU A 28 40.10 -14.80 20.70
CA GLU A 28 39.72 -15.25 19.34
C GLU A 28 38.21 -15.28 19.02
N ALA A 29 37.57 -14.11 18.94
CA ALA A 29 36.39 -13.95 18.11
C ALA A 29 36.83 -13.35 16.77
N SER A 30 37.20 -14.25 15.87
CA SER A 30 37.23 -14.08 14.41
C SER A 30 36.77 -12.70 13.93
N ASP A 31 37.73 -11.86 13.57
CA ASP A 31 37.52 -10.67 12.75
C ASP A 31 36.93 -11.10 11.40
N THR A 32 35.62 -11.30 11.35
CA THR A 32 34.89 -11.19 10.09
C THR A 32 34.97 -9.72 9.74
N SER A 33 35.96 -9.41 8.91
CA SER A 33 36.16 -8.16 8.19
C SER A 33 34.83 -7.62 7.67
N GLY A 34 34.12 -6.95 8.57
CA GLY A 34 32.97 -6.12 8.29
C GLY A 34 33.53 -4.85 7.70
N GLN A 35 34.01 -4.96 6.46
CA GLN A 35 34.47 -3.82 5.69
C GLN A 35 33.27 -2.90 5.51
N SER A 36 33.11 -2.00 6.47
CA SER A 36 32.07 -1.00 6.48
C SER A 36 32.42 -0.01 5.38
N VAL A 37 31.99 -0.35 4.17
CA VAL A 37 32.12 0.52 3.01
C VAL A 37 31.47 1.85 3.39
N PRO A 38 32.21 2.98 3.35
CA PRO A 38 31.66 4.27 3.72
C PRO A 38 30.46 4.57 2.81
N LYS A 39 29.26 4.59 3.40
CA LYS A 39 28.01 4.93 2.73
C LYS A 39 28.00 6.44 2.46
N SER A 40 28.81 6.87 1.51
CA SER A 40 28.74 8.22 0.94
C SER A 40 27.33 8.44 0.39
N LYS A 41 26.71 9.58 0.75
CA LYS A 41 25.37 9.98 0.31
C LYS A 41 25.24 10.09 -1.23
N PHE A 42 26.36 10.07 -1.98
CA PHE A 42 26.42 10.15 -3.44
C PHE A 42 26.80 8.81 -4.14
N ARG A 43 27.01 7.72 -3.39
CA ARG A 43 27.39 6.44 -4.00
C ARG A 43 26.20 5.82 -4.75
N LYS A 44 26.38 5.58 -6.05
CA LYS A 44 25.48 4.71 -6.83
C LYS A 44 25.66 3.28 -6.33
N LYS A 45 24.56 2.64 -5.88
CA LYS A 45 24.57 1.23 -5.46
C LYS A 45 25.01 0.35 -6.61
N SER A 46 25.86 -0.64 -6.33
CA SER A 46 26.25 -1.64 -7.35
C SER A 46 25.03 -2.45 -7.80
N GLN A 47 25.08 -3.04 -9.00
CA GLN A 47 23.97 -3.88 -9.48
C GLN A 47 23.71 -5.09 -8.56
N GLN A 48 24.76 -5.60 -7.93
CA GLN A 48 24.69 -6.68 -6.95
C GLN A 48 24.01 -6.24 -5.65
N GLU A 49 24.37 -5.06 -5.12
CA GLU A 49 23.70 -4.45 -3.95
C GLU A 49 22.22 -4.18 -4.24
N GLN A 50 21.88 -3.77 -5.48
CA GLN A 50 20.49 -3.53 -5.89
C GLN A 50 19.69 -4.83 -5.96
N ALA A 51 20.24 -5.89 -6.55
CA ALA A 51 19.56 -7.18 -6.61
C ALA A 51 19.40 -7.82 -5.21
N ALA A 52 20.41 -7.73 -4.35
CA ALA A 52 20.33 -8.18 -2.97
C ALA A 52 19.25 -7.40 -2.19
N ALA A 53 19.20 -6.07 -2.35
CA ALA A 53 18.16 -5.26 -1.74
C ALA A 53 16.76 -5.56 -2.29
N ALA A 54 16.65 -5.89 -3.58
CA ALA A 54 15.38 -6.31 -4.20
C ALA A 54 14.93 -7.68 -3.68
N LYS A 55 15.85 -8.62 -3.50
CA LYS A 55 15.59 -9.95 -2.91
C LYS A 55 15.05 -9.83 -1.49
N LEU A 56 15.70 -9.04 -0.63
CA LEU A 56 15.23 -8.79 0.74
C LEU A 56 13.81 -8.17 0.76
N ARG A 57 13.54 -7.22 -0.15
CA ARG A 57 12.20 -6.63 -0.28
C ARG A 57 11.15 -7.62 -0.76
N MET A 58 11.51 -8.52 -1.66
CA MET A 58 10.63 -9.59 -2.12
C MET A 58 10.28 -10.54 -0.97
N GLU A 59 11.28 -11.01 -0.23
CA GLU A 59 11.13 -11.94 0.90
C GLU A 59 10.28 -11.34 2.02
N SER A 60 10.62 -10.14 2.48
CA SER A 60 9.87 -9.44 3.53
C SER A 60 8.41 -9.11 3.15
N GLN A 61 8.07 -9.10 1.86
CA GLN A 61 6.69 -8.93 1.39
C GLN A 61 5.99 -10.27 1.19
N GLY A 62 6.74 -11.34 0.90
CA GLY A 62 6.25 -12.72 0.93
C GLY A 62 5.74 -13.09 2.32
N GLU A 63 6.53 -12.81 3.36
CA GLU A 63 6.12 -13.03 4.76
C GLU A 63 4.84 -12.26 5.11
N LYS A 64 4.72 -11.00 4.66
CA LYS A 64 3.51 -10.18 4.89
C LYS A 64 2.29 -10.70 4.14
N LEU A 65 2.50 -11.27 2.96
CA LEU A 65 1.45 -11.91 2.17
C LEU A 65 0.97 -13.16 2.90
N GLU A 66 1.86 -14.00 3.39
CA GLU A 66 1.52 -15.22 4.14
C GLU A 66 0.75 -14.87 5.42
N GLN A 67 1.24 -13.92 6.22
CA GLN A 67 0.51 -13.42 7.40
C GLN A 67 -0.87 -12.88 7.04
N ALA A 68 -1.01 -12.19 5.91
CA ALA A 68 -2.31 -11.69 5.46
C ALA A 68 -3.23 -12.85 5.04
N ARG A 69 -2.70 -13.88 4.37
CA ARG A 69 -3.44 -15.09 3.97
C ARG A 69 -3.89 -15.88 5.19
N GLU A 70 -3.04 -16.03 6.20
CA GLU A 70 -3.42 -16.67 7.47
C GLU A 70 -4.55 -15.91 8.16
N LYS A 71 -4.48 -14.58 8.22
CA LYS A 71 -5.54 -13.74 8.80
C LYS A 71 -6.85 -13.86 8.01
N LEU A 72 -6.78 -14.02 6.69
CA LEU A 72 -7.94 -14.26 5.85
C LEU A 72 -8.51 -15.67 6.07
N ALA A 73 -7.67 -16.69 6.21
CA ALA A 73 -8.10 -18.06 6.47
C ALA A 73 -8.73 -18.22 7.86
N LYS A 74 -8.22 -17.50 8.87
CA LYS A 74 -8.81 -17.39 10.21
C LYS A 74 -10.16 -16.66 10.21
N GLN A 75 -10.50 -15.94 9.13
CA GLN A 75 -11.80 -15.28 9.01
C GLN A 75 -12.89 -16.32 8.71
N LYS A 76 -13.88 -16.44 9.62
CA LYS A 76 -15.02 -17.33 9.40
C LYS A 76 -15.79 -16.94 8.12
N PRO A 77 -16.19 -17.91 7.28
CA PRO A 77 -16.97 -17.63 6.09
C PRO A 77 -18.31 -16.96 6.46
N PRO A 78 -18.84 -16.09 5.58
CA PRO A 78 -20.06 -15.36 5.87
C PRO A 78 -21.24 -16.33 6.04
N LYS A 79 -21.91 -16.26 7.20
CA LYS A 79 -23.17 -16.99 7.43
C LYS A 79 -24.20 -16.54 6.39
N LYS A 80 -24.88 -17.51 5.75
CA LYS A 80 -25.96 -17.22 4.79
C LYS A 80 -27.04 -16.38 5.50
N PRO A 81 -27.62 -15.35 4.85
CA PRO A 81 -28.67 -14.56 5.47
C PRO A 81 -29.87 -15.48 5.75
N GLY A 82 -30.33 -15.46 7.01
CA GLY A 82 -31.47 -16.27 7.45
C GLY A 82 -32.78 -15.90 6.74
N PRO A 83 -33.80 -16.78 6.79
CA PRO A 83 -35.07 -16.60 6.08
C PRO A 83 -35.70 -15.22 6.32
N VAL A 84 -35.71 -14.74 7.56
CA VAL A 84 -36.25 -13.44 7.96
C VAL A 84 -35.55 -12.27 7.25
N LYS A 85 -34.22 -12.32 7.11
CA LYS A 85 -33.46 -11.29 6.37
C LYS A 85 -33.67 -11.37 4.86
N ARG A 86 -34.08 -12.53 4.32
CA ARG A 86 -34.43 -12.65 2.89
C ARG A 86 -35.80 -12.03 2.63
N ILE A 87 -36.78 -12.33 3.48
CA ILE A 87 -38.15 -11.80 3.37
C ILE A 87 -38.13 -10.28 3.52
N GLY A 88 -37.44 -9.76 4.55
CA GLY A 88 -37.32 -8.31 4.76
C GLY A 88 -36.65 -7.58 3.58
N ARG A 89 -35.76 -8.24 2.84
CA ARG A 89 -35.10 -7.66 1.67
C ARG A 89 -36.03 -7.59 0.45
N VAL A 90 -36.89 -8.58 0.27
CA VAL A 90 -37.90 -8.60 -0.80
C VAL A 90 -38.97 -7.54 -0.53
N ALA A 91 -39.49 -7.49 0.69
CA ALA A 91 -40.48 -6.49 1.09
C ALA A 91 -39.93 -5.05 1.04
N SER A 92 -38.67 -4.83 1.42
CA SER A 92 -38.05 -3.50 1.29
C SER A 92 -37.89 -3.04 -0.16
N GLY A 93 -37.71 -3.98 -1.09
CA GLY A 93 -37.56 -3.66 -2.51
C GLY A 93 -38.87 -3.22 -3.14
N SER A 94 -39.99 -3.86 -2.78
CA SER A 94 -41.31 -3.53 -3.32
C SER A 94 -41.87 -2.22 -2.75
N VAL A 95 -41.73 -1.98 -1.44
CA VAL A 95 -42.24 -0.74 -0.81
C VAL A 95 -41.50 0.49 -1.34
N HIS A 96 -40.18 0.40 -1.54
CA HIS A 96 -39.38 1.49 -2.10
C HIS A 96 -39.83 1.88 -3.53
N SER A 97 -40.17 0.90 -4.37
CA SER A 97 -40.68 1.17 -5.73
C SER A 97 -42.09 1.77 -5.75
N PHE A 98 -42.99 1.35 -4.85
CA PHE A 98 -44.34 1.92 -4.76
C PHE A 98 -44.34 3.35 -4.21
N VAL A 99 -43.45 3.65 -3.26
CA VAL A 99 -43.27 5.01 -2.73
C VAL A 99 -42.64 5.92 -3.79
N HIS A 100 -41.63 5.48 -4.54
CA HIS A 100 -41.08 6.27 -5.65
C HIS A 100 -42.10 6.54 -6.76
N GLY A 101 -42.99 5.59 -7.08
CA GLY A 101 -44.00 5.76 -8.13
C GLY A 101 -45.13 6.72 -7.76
N LYS A 102 -45.65 6.64 -6.53
CA LYS A 102 -46.75 7.50 -6.06
C LYS A 102 -46.34 8.94 -5.76
N ILE A 103 -45.07 9.17 -5.45
CA ILE A 103 -44.56 10.52 -5.20
C ILE A 103 -44.32 11.27 -6.52
N PHE A 104 -43.91 10.58 -7.59
CA PHE A 104 -43.66 11.18 -8.91
C PHE A 104 -44.92 11.77 -9.57
N GLU A 105 -46.09 11.19 -9.30
CA GLU A 105 -47.38 11.68 -9.82
C GLU A 105 -47.88 12.94 -9.09
N VAL A 106 -47.51 13.13 -7.83
CA VAL A 106 -47.92 14.28 -7.00
C VAL A 106 -46.92 15.45 -7.11
N GLU A 107 -45.67 15.18 -7.46
CA GLU A 107 -44.59 16.16 -7.64
C GLU A 107 -44.80 17.12 -8.81
N GLN A 108 -45.50 16.68 -9.86
CA GLN A 108 -45.67 17.50 -11.06
C GLN A 108 -46.67 18.66 -10.85
N GLU A 109 -47.44 18.63 -9.75
CA GLU A 109 -48.51 19.60 -9.48
C GLU A 109 -48.26 20.52 -8.26
N ASN A 110 -47.24 20.28 -7.43
CA ASN A 110 -47.03 21.10 -6.22
C ASN A 110 -45.55 21.36 -5.87
N VAL A 111 -45.14 22.63 -5.92
CA VAL A 111 -43.80 23.14 -5.59
C VAL A 111 -43.44 22.99 -4.08
N GLY A 112 -44.42 22.67 -3.23
CA GLY A 112 -44.24 22.51 -1.78
C GLY A 112 -43.65 21.18 -1.32
N THR A 113 -43.69 20.12 -2.14
CA THR A 113 -43.21 18.77 -1.80
C THR A 113 -41.82 18.44 -2.33
N GLU A 114 -41.25 19.29 -3.19
CA GLU A 114 -39.87 19.14 -3.72
C GLU A 114 -38.80 19.09 -2.60
N GLY A 115 -39.08 19.69 -1.44
CA GLY A 115 -38.20 19.65 -0.27
C GLY A 115 -38.15 18.27 0.42
N ALA A 116 -39.25 17.50 0.39
CA ALA A 116 -39.31 16.19 1.01
C ALA A 116 -38.54 15.13 0.18
N HIS A 117 -38.59 15.21 -1.15
CA HIS A 117 -37.92 14.24 -2.02
C HIS A 117 -36.38 14.32 -1.96
N ARG A 118 -35.82 15.52 -1.77
CA ARG A 118 -34.38 15.67 -1.49
C ARG A 118 -33.99 15.02 -0.16
N SER A 119 -34.89 15.01 0.83
CA SER A 119 -34.63 14.36 2.12
C SER A 119 -34.70 12.83 2.03
N GLU A 120 -35.55 12.27 1.17
CA GLU A 120 -35.61 10.82 0.89
C GLU A 120 -34.34 10.32 0.20
N LEU A 121 -33.87 11.02 -0.83
CA LEU A 121 -32.67 10.64 -1.58
C LEU A 121 -31.40 10.69 -0.71
N VAL A 122 -31.32 11.69 0.18
CA VAL A 122 -30.20 11.87 1.13
C VAL A 122 -30.25 10.86 2.28
N GLY A 123 -31.42 10.56 2.83
CA GLY A 123 -31.58 9.54 3.87
C GLY A 123 -31.23 8.14 3.39
N GLU A 124 -31.66 7.78 2.18
CA GLU A 124 -31.36 6.48 1.59
C GLU A 124 -29.89 6.33 1.16
N THR A 125 -29.30 7.37 0.58
CA THR A 125 -27.86 7.35 0.28
C THR A 125 -27.07 7.20 1.56
N ALA A 126 -27.38 7.92 2.65
CA ALA A 126 -26.69 7.78 3.93
C ALA A 126 -26.75 6.35 4.48
N LEU A 127 -27.92 5.70 4.49
CA LEU A 127 -28.08 4.31 4.95
C LEU A 127 -27.36 3.28 4.07
N ARG A 128 -27.46 3.43 2.73
CA ARG A 128 -26.77 2.54 1.78
C ARG A 128 -25.25 2.73 1.82
N HIS A 129 -24.77 3.95 1.99
CA HIS A 129 -23.34 4.24 2.13
C HIS A 129 -22.79 3.76 3.48
N GLY A 130 -23.53 3.94 4.58
CA GLY A 130 -23.15 3.47 5.91
C GLY A 130 -23.02 1.94 5.98
N SER A 131 -24.02 1.21 5.49
CA SER A 131 -23.99 -0.26 5.46
C SER A 131 -22.88 -0.82 4.54
N ARG A 132 -22.65 -0.19 3.37
CA ARG A 132 -21.52 -0.53 2.49
C ARG A 132 -20.18 -0.24 3.16
N PHE A 133 -20.04 0.86 3.90
CA PHE A 133 -18.80 1.21 4.58
C PHE A 133 -18.42 0.17 5.65
N VAL A 134 -19.37 -0.23 6.50
CA VAL A 134 -19.15 -1.27 7.52
C VAL A 134 -18.79 -2.59 6.86
N ARG A 135 -19.51 -3.00 5.81
CA ARG A 135 -19.18 -4.21 5.04
C ARG A 135 -17.78 -4.12 4.42
N ARG A 136 -17.42 -2.98 3.85
CA ARG A 136 -16.11 -2.74 3.21
C ARG A 136 -14.96 -2.81 4.22
N LYS A 137 -15.18 -2.32 5.43
CA LYS A 137 -14.13 -2.15 6.46
C LYS A 137 -13.99 -3.34 7.42
N VAL A 138 -15.07 -4.08 7.68
CA VAL A 138 -15.04 -5.25 8.57
C VAL A 138 -14.90 -6.54 7.77
N ARG A 139 -15.66 -6.67 6.67
CA ARG A 139 -15.76 -7.93 5.94
C ARG A 139 -14.71 -8.04 4.84
N GLU A 140 -14.58 -7.00 4.03
CA GLU A 140 -13.70 -7.03 2.85
C GLU A 140 -12.28 -6.58 3.14
N HIS A 141 -12.02 -5.97 4.30
CA HIS A 141 -10.71 -5.46 4.66
C HIS A 141 -9.61 -6.54 4.66
N PRO A 142 -9.76 -7.71 5.30
CA PRO A 142 -8.73 -8.75 5.24
C PRO A 142 -8.47 -9.25 3.82
N ALA A 143 -9.53 -9.52 3.04
CA ALA A 143 -9.38 -9.93 1.64
C ALA A 143 -8.69 -8.85 0.79
N LYS A 144 -8.97 -7.57 1.04
CA LYS A 144 -8.30 -6.44 0.38
C LYS A 144 -6.84 -6.32 0.79
N VAL A 145 -6.51 -6.60 2.05
CA VAL A 145 -5.12 -6.61 2.52
C VAL A 145 -4.35 -7.72 1.81
N VAL A 146 -4.92 -8.92 1.70
CA VAL A 146 -4.33 -10.03 0.92
C VAL A 146 -4.10 -9.62 -0.53
N ARG A 147 -5.13 -9.13 -1.24
CA ARG A 147 -4.97 -8.69 -2.63
C ARG A 147 -3.92 -7.60 -2.81
N LYS A 148 -3.81 -6.66 -1.86
CA LYS A 148 -2.77 -5.62 -1.87
C LYS A 148 -1.39 -6.20 -1.60
N ALA A 149 -1.26 -7.16 -0.68
CA ALA A 149 -0.01 -7.83 -0.36
C ALA A 149 0.46 -8.69 -1.54
N GLU A 150 -0.44 -9.42 -2.19
CA GLU A 150 -0.19 -10.17 -3.42
C GLU A 150 0.29 -9.26 -4.53
N ALA A 151 -0.41 -8.16 -4.81
CA ALA A 151 0.02 -7.19 -5.82
C ALA A 151 1.41 -6.59 -5.51
N ARG A 152 1.74 -6.36 -4.23
CA ARG A 152 3.07 -5.90 -3.82
C ARG A 152 4.11 -6.99 -4.03
N TYR A 153 3.82 -8.22 -3.63
CA TYR A 153 4.72 -9.35 -3.82
C TYR A 153 5.00 -9.60 -5.31
N THR A 154 3.96 -9.63 -6.16
CA THR A 154 4.13 -9.72 -7.62
C THR A 154 4.97 -8.59 -8.19
N LYS A 155 4.86 -7.38 -7.64
CA LYS A 155 5.72 -6.26 -8.04
C LYS A 155 7.18 -6.50 -7.65
N TYR A 156 7.45 -6.86 -6.40
CA TYR A 156 8.83 -6.99 -5.91
C TYR A 156 9.53 -8.25 -6.42
N THR A 157 8.80 -9.31 -6.70
CA THR A 157 9.30 -10.49 -7.43
C THR A 157 9.73 -10.08 -8.84
N ALA A 158 8.88 -9.37 -9.58
CA ALA A 158 9.24 -8.84 -10.90
C ALA A 158 10.45 -7.89 -10.86
N ASP A 159 10.53 -7.01 -9.85
CA ASP A 159 11.67 -6.11 -9.65
C ASP A 159 12.97 -6.90 -9.35
N TYR A 160 12.90 -7.96 -8.53
CA TYR A 160 14.04 -8.84 -8.27
C TYR A 160 14.50 -9.59 -9.53
N HIS A 161 13.55 -10.17 -10.28
CA HIS A 161 13.84 -10.84 -11.55
C HIS A 161 14.41 -9.86 -12.59
N PHE A 162 13.97 -8.60 -12.59
CA PHE A 162 14.55 -7.57 -13.45
C PHE A 162 16.00 -7.26 -13.07
N HIS A 163 16.28 -7.09 -11.78
CA HIS A 163 17.64 -6.77 -11.32
C HIS A 163 18.62 -7.94 -11.48
N THR A 164 18.15 -9.18 -11.37
CA THR A 164 18.96 -10.38 -11.66
C THR A 164 19.25 -10.49 -13.16
N ALA A 165 18.23 -10.39 -14.02
CA ALA A 165 18.43 -10.37 -15.47
C ALA A 165 19.30 -9.19 -15.94
N ALA A 166 19.26 -8.06 -15.25
CA ALA A 166 20.11 -6.91 -15.53
C ALA A 166 21.60 -7.14 -15.22
N GLN A 167 21.93 -8.07 -14.31
CA GLN A 167 23.32 -8.45 -14.05
C GLN A 167 23.89 -9.26 -15.22
N GLU A 168 23.10 -10.18 -15.76
CA GLU A 168 23.47 -11.02 -16.91
C GLU A 168 23.45 -10.22 -18.22
N HIS A 169 22.48 -9.31 -18.37
CA HIS A 169 22.26 -8.52 -19.57
C HIS A 169 22.27 -7.01 -19.26
N PRO A 170 23.47 -6.39 -19.18
CA PRO A 170 23.57 -4.97 -18.88
C PRO A 170 22.88 -4.09 -19.94
N GLU A 171 22.70 -4.59 -21.16
CA GLU A 171 21.99 -3.93 -22.27
C GLU A 171 20.56 -3.51 -21.91
N LEU A 172 19.88 -4.31 -21.09
CA LEU A 172 18.51 -4.02 -20.61
C LEU A 172 18.47 -2.72 -19.79
N THR A 173 19.58 -2.32 -19.17
CA THR A 173 19.61 -1.16 -18.27
C THR A 173 20.13 0.12 -18.89
N LYS A 174 20.84 0.03 -20.03
CA LYS A 174 21.54 1.17 -20.66
C LYS A 174 20.58 2.19 -21.26
N ASN A 175 19.55 1.75 -21.98
CA ASN A 175 18.69 2.64 -22.77
C ASN A 175 17.33 2.89 -22.10
N ALA A 176 17.09 4.10 -21.59
CA ALA A 176 15.81 4.48 -20.95
C ALA A 176 14.67 4.70 -21.95
N LEU A 177 14.97 5.30 -23.11
CA LEU A 177 13.97 5.61 -24.14
C LEU A 177 13.41 4.36 -24.82
N THR A 178 14.27 3.41 -25.18
CA THR A 178 13.84 2.13 -25.79
C THR A 178 12.98 1.33 -24.83
N ARG A 179 13.34 1.27 -23.54
CA ARG A 179 12.53 0.65 -22.48
C ARG A 179 11.16 1.29 -22.35
N TYR A 180 11.07 2.62 -22.40
CA TYR A 180 9.80 3.31 -22.34
C TYR A 180 8.90 2.96 -23.53
N TRP A 181 9.45 2.96 -24.75
CA TRP A 181 8.73 2.56 -25.96
C TRP A 181 8.31 1.09 -25.94
N GLN A 182 9.20 0.18 -25.52
CA GLN A 182 8.90 -1.23 -25.35
C GLN A 182 7.74 -1.44 -24.36
N LYS A 183 7.74 -0.74 -23.23
CA LYS A 183 6.65 -0.76 -22.25
C LYS A 183 5.33 -0.27 -22.85
N GLN A 184 5.34 0.80 -23.64
CA GLN A 184 4.13 1.29 -24.31
C GLN A 184 3.61 0.29 -25.34
N ARG A 185 4.49 -0.35 -26.12
CA ARG A 185 4.12 -1.41 -27.07
C ARG A 185 3.47 -2.60 -26.37
N LEU A 186 4.09 -3.11 -25.30
CA LEU A 186 3.54 -4.21 -24.49
C LEU A 186 2.16 -3.83 -23.92
N ARG A 187 2.00 -2.63 -23.38
CA ARG A 187 0.69 -2.14 -22.89
C ARG A 187 -0.38 -2.14 -23.97
N ARG A 188 -0.04 -1.76 -25.21
CA ARG A 188 -0.98 -1.82 -26.34
C ARG A 188 -1.36 -3.26 -26.67
N GLN A 189 -0.40 -4.19 -26.67
CA GLN A 189 -0.66 -5.61 -26.92
C GLN A 189 -1.57 -6.24 -25.86
N TYR A 190 -1.27 -6.03 -24.58
CA TYR A 190 -2.12 -6.54 -23.49
C TYR A 190 -3.53 -5.94 -23.53
N ARG A 191 -3.69 -4.67 -23.92
CA ARG A 191 -5.02 -4.06 -24.12
C ARG A 191 -5.78 -4.70 -25.29
N LYS A 192 -5.10 -5.12 -26.35
CA LYS A 192 -5.73 -5.83 -27.47
C LYS A 192 -6.18 -7.23 -27.03
N GLN A 193 -5.28 -7.99 -26.43
CA GLN A 193 -5.59 -9.32 -25.90
C GLN A 193 -6.72 -9.30 -24.87
N ALA A 194 -6.74 -8.30 -23.98
CA ALA A 194 -7.83 -8.16 -23.01
C ALA A 194 -9.18 -7.79 -23.64
N LYS A 195 -9.18 -7.15 -24.82
CA LYS A 195 -10.41 -6.89 -25.59
C LYS A 195 -10.86 -8.10 -26.40
N GLU A 196 -9.91 -8.91 -26.88
CA GLU A 196 -10.19 -10.16 -27.59
C GLU A 196 -10.68 -11.26 -26.64
N ALA A 197 -10.25 -11.24 -25.38
CA ALA A 197 -10.64 -12.19 -24.34
C ALA A 197 -11.88 -11.77 -23.52
N ALA A 198 -12.47 -10.61 -23.80
CA ALA A 198 -13.66 -10.08 -23.11
C ALA A 198 -14.90 -10.21 -23.99
#